data_AF-A0A921ZUU0-F1
#
_entry.id   AF-A0A921ZUU0-F1
#
_cell.length_a   1.000
_cell.length_b   1.000
_cell.length_c   1.000
_cell.angle_alpha   90.00
_cell.angle_beta   90.00
_cell.angle_gamma   90.00
#
_symmetry.space_group_name_H-M   'P 1'
#
loop_
_entity.id
_entity.type
_entity.pdbx_description
1 polymer ?
#
loop_
_entity_poly.entity_id
_entity_poly.type
_entity_poly.pdbx_seq_one_letter_code
_entity_poly.pdbx_strand_id
1 'polypeptide(L)'
;MGKDDKEETGFGFKDKAKAEETLRLLEEHDMNYRRLTVRGLLGRAKRVLSMTKAEDKIKNIKEAMEVFENWLADLDKNKEKKPEKKDKEDIKEKKDKGSDKESSPDVEMEEKKEKKELPPDTVPGLGFKDKDTAEGTLKELEGRDPDYQKLAVKGLIGRAKRVLTCTRDETKLSNIKEAISIFEKFLDDFDSMHLSKQNNPYLSLGIVRTAEKMSGEDVTEHQKAFIAAYSSVNGEYKRLRTVQETEGGKTWDIVRNVKTLMLGMHMQRRSMEGSSEASYCKL
;
A
#
# COMPACT_ATOMS: atom_id res chain seq x y z
N MET A 1 -1.58 -5.44 23.02
CA MET A 1 -0.16 -5.45 22.61
C MET A 1 0.12 -6.81 22.00
N GLY A 2 0.73 -6.86 20.83
CA GLY A 2 1.29 -8.07 20.23
C GLY A 2 2.68 -7.73 19.75
N LYS A 3 3.70 -8.05 20.55
CA LYS A 3 5.03 -8.26 20.01
C LYS A 3 4.97 -9.68 19.48
N ASP A 4 4.78 -9.85 18.18
CA ASP A 4 5.12 -11.13 17.57
C ASP A 4 6.61 -11.33 17.83
N ASP A 5 6.93 -12.42 18.52
CA ASP A 5 8.30 -12.79 18.80
C ASP A 5 9.01 -12.96 17.45
N LYS A 6 9.88 -11.99 17.15
CA LYS A 6 10.95 -12.24 16.21
C LYS A 6 11.81 -13.31 16.84
N GLU A 7 11.54 -14.56 16.47
CA GLU A 7 12.58 -15.57 16.41
C GLU A 7 13.81 -14.88 15.83
N GLU A 8 14.88 -14.83 16.63
CA GLU A 8 16.22 -14.48 16.15
C GLU A 8 16.66 -15.63 15.24
N THR A 9 16.07 -15.66 14.05
CA THR A 9 16.42 -16.53 12.94
C THR A 9 17.89 -16.31 12.70
N GLY A 10 18.73 -17.23 13.19
CA GLY A 10 20.18 -17.07 13.38
C GLY A 10 21.00 -16.84 12.10
N PHE A 11 20.29 -16.73 10.98
CA PHE A 11 20.76 -16.41 9.65
C PHE A 11 21.39 -15.00 9.58
N GLY A 12 22.67 -14.93 9.22
CA GLY A 12 23.45 -13.69 9.14
C GLY A 12 24.49 -13.70 8.02
N PHE A 13 25.14 -12.55 7.84
CA PHE A 13 26.18 -12.34 6.82
C PHE A 13 27.27 -11.37 7.30
N LYS A 14 27.49 -11.31 8.62
CA LYS A 14 28.44 -10.39 9.26
C LYS A 14 29.88 -10.62 8.78
N ASP A 15 30.20 -11.88 8.51
CA ASP A 15 31.51 -12.42 8.16
C ASP A 15 31.32 -13.80 7.52
N LYS A 16 32.40 -14.34 6.94
CA LYS A 16 32.38 -15.62 6.22
C LYS A 16 31.85 -16.78 7.06
N ALA A 17 32.31 -16.91 8.32
CA ALA A 17 31.89 -18.01 9.19
C ALA A 17 30.39 -17.96 9.50
N LYS A 18 29.83 -16.75 9.73
CA LYS A 18 28.38 -16.59 9.92
C LYS A 18 27.57 -16.92 8.65
N ALA A 19 28.11 -16.69 7.45
CA ALA A 19 27.46 -17.10 6.20
C ALA A 19 27.44 -18.62 6.03
N GLU A 20 28.54 -19.31 6.37
CA GLU A 20 28.63 -20.78 6.36
C GLU A 20 27.70 -21.43 7.41
N GLU A 21 27.67 -20.89 8.63
CA GLU A 21 26.72 -21.30 9.68
C GLU A 21 25.26 -21.11 9.22
N THR A 22 24.98 -20.00 8.52
CA THR A 22 23.65 -19.71 7.96
C THR A 22 23.25 -20.71 6.88
N LEU A 23 24.17 -21.12 6.01
CA LEU A 23 23.90 -22.18 5.03
C LEU A 23 23.62 -23.51 5.72
N ARG A 24 24.38 -23.85 6.77
CA ARG A 24 24.20 -25.08 7.56
C ARG A 24 22.85 -25.11 8.29
N LEU A 25 22.44 -24.02 8.94
CA LEU A 25 21.11 -23.90 9.55
C LEU A 25 19.99 -23.98 8.50
N LEU A 26 20.26 -23.53 7.27
CA LEU A 26 19.32 -23.68 6.16
C LEU A 26 19.22 -25.12 5.63
N GLU A 27 20.11 -26.05 6.01
CA GLU A 27 20.06 -27.45 5.54
C GLU A 27 18.85 -28.25 6.05
N GLU A 28 18.18 -27.77 7.09
CA GLU A 28 16.96 -28.41 7.63
C GLU A 28 15.69 -28.04 6.83
N HIS A 29 15.71 -26.94 6.08
CA HIS A 29 14.54 -26.42 5.35
C HIS A 29 14.46 -26.93 3.90
N ASP A 30 13.33 -26.69 3.22
CA ASP A 30 13.18 -27.07 1.80
C ASP A 30 14.03 -26.20 0.85
N MET A 31 14.40 -26.76 -0.31
CA MET A 31 15.29 -26.09 -1.28
C MET A 31 14.77 -24.74 -1.82
N ASN A 32 13.45 -24.53 -1.89
CA ASN A 32 12.90 -23.26 -2.34
C ASN A 32 13.05 -22.20 -1.24
N TYR A 33 12.74 -22.55 0.01
CA TYR A 33 12.99 -21.69 1.17
C TYR A 33 14.48 -21.32 1.30
N ARG A 34 15.40 -22.29 1.19
CA ARG A 34 16.85 -22.00 1.21
C ARG A 34 17.23 -20.98 0.13
N ARG A 35 16.77 -21.19 -1.11
CA ARG A 35 17.09 -20.29 -2.25
C ARG A 35 16.51 -18.88 -2.06
N LEU A 36 15.29 -18.77 -1.52
CA LEU A 36 14.66 -17.48 -1.22
C LEU A 36 15.38 -16.75 -0.08
N THR A 37 15.72 -17.45 1.00
CA THR A 37 16.40 -16.87 2.16
C THR A 37 17.82 -16.39 1.81
N VAL A 38 18.60 -17.19 1.08
CA VAL A 38 19.95 -16.80 0.61
C VAL A 38 19.89 -15.60 -0.35
N ARG A 39 18.94 -15.57 -1.29
CA ARG A 39 18.73 -14.38 -2.16
C ARG A 39 18.33 -13.15 -1.35
N GLY A 40 17.49 -13.30 -0.33
CA GLY A 40 17.11 -12.23 0.59
C GLY A 40 18.28 -11.69 1.41
N LEU A 41 19.17 -12.58 1.90
CA LEU A 41 20.41 -12.23 2.60
C LEU A 41 21.38 -11.50 1.67
N LEU A 42 21.60 -11.99 0.45
CA LEU A 42 22.43 -11.31 -0.57
C LEU A 42 21.93 -9.90 -0.90
N GLY A 43 20.61 -9.72 -1.05
CA GLY A 43 20.01 -8.40 -1.25
C GLY A 43 20.24 -7.45 -0.08
N ARG A 44 20.18 -7.95 1.16
CA ARG A 44 20.53 -7.17 2.36
C ARG A 44 22.03 -6.85 2.42
N ALA A 45 22.89 -7.81 2.14
CA ALA A 45 24.34 -7.65 2.12
C ALA A 45 24.79 -6.58 1.12
N LYS A 46 24.28 -6.61 -0.12
CA LYS A 46 24.55 -5.58 -1.14
C LYS A 46 24.12 -4.17 -0.71
N ARG A 47 23.02 -4.04 0.04
CA ARG A 47 22.61 -2.76 0.63
C ARG A 47 23.56 -2.31 1.75
N VAL A 48 23.89 -3.18 2.71
CA VAL A 48 24.83 -2.84 3.81
C VAL A 48 26.21 -2.49 3.27
N LEU A 49 26.70 -3.20 2.25
CA LEU A 49 27.96 -2.90 1.56
C LEU A 49 27.98 -1.48 0.99
N SER A 50 26.88 -1.03 0.38
CA SER A 50 26.76 0.33 -0.19
C SER A 50 26.77 1.46 0.86
N MET A 51 26.45 1.15 2.13
CA MET A 51 26.39 2.11 3.24
C MET A 51 27.61 2.06 4.17
N THR A 52 28.41 1.00 4.10
CA THR A 52 29.55 0.77 5.00
C THR A 52 30.79 1.49 4.48
N LYS A 53 31.46 2.27 5.34
CA LYS A 53 32.71 2.98 5.02
C LYS A 53 33.98 2.35 5.63
N ALA A 54 33.83 1.35 6.51
CA ALA A 54 34.96 0.68 7.16
C ALA A 54 35.45 -0.49 6.32
N GLU A 55 36.72 -0.47 5.93
CA GLU A 55 37.32 -1.39 4.95
C GLU A 55 37.29 -2.86 5.41
N ASP A 56 37.60 -3.14 6.68
CA ASP A 56 37.53 -4.49 7.25
C ASP A 56 36.12 -5.10 7.15
N LYS A 57 35.09 -4.28 7.41
CA LYS A 57 33.68 -4.71 7.31
C LYS A 57 33.26 -4.91 5.85
N ILE A 58 33.77 -4.09 4.93
CA ILE A 58 33.56 -4.26 3.49
C ILE A 58 34.16 -5.61 3.03
N LYS A 59 35.37 -5.96 3.51
CA LYS A 59 36.01 -7.24 3.21
C LYS A 59 35.20 -8.42 3.74
N ASN A 60 34.86 -8.42 5.03
CA ASN A 60 34.08 -9.49 5.66
C ASN A 60 32.70 -9.71 5.00
N ILE A 61 32.02 -8.63 4.59
CA ILE A 61 30.72 -8.71 3.89
C ILE A 61 30.90 -9.26 2.47
N LYS A 62 31.98 -8.90 1.75
CA LYS A 62 32.29 -9.46 0.43
C LYS A 62 32.56 -10.96 0.49
N GLU A 63 33.37 -11.41 1.46
CA GLU A 63 33.65 -12.83 1.67
C GLU A 63 32.37 -13.61 2.05
N ALA A 64 31.50 -13.04 2.87
CA ALA A 64 30.18 -13.61 3.19
C ALA A 64 29.25 -13.68 1.96
N MET A 65 29.29 -12.67 1.08
CA MET A 65 28.53 -12.69 -0.18
C MET A 65 29.05 -13.75 -1.15
N GLU A 66 30.36 -13.93 -1.26
CA GLU A 66 30.97 -14.93 -2.14
C GLU A 66 30.56 -16.36 -1.77
N VAL A 67 30.49 -16.68 -0.47
CA VAL A 67 29.94 -17.97 0.02
C VAL A 67 28.52 -18.23 -0.49
N PHE A 68 27.65 -17.23 -0.41
CA PHE A 68 26.26 -17.36 -0.89
C PHE A 68 26.14 -17.40 -2.42
N GLU A 69 26.96 -16.64 -3.15
CA GLU A 69 26.95 -16.63 -4.63
C GLU A 69 27.52 -17.95 -5.18
N ASN A 70 28.58 -18.50 -4.57
CA ASN A 70 29.12 -19.82 -4.91
C ASN A 70 28.10 -20.94 -4.61
N TRP A 71 27.46 -20.93 -3.44
CA TRP A 71 26.42 -21.91 -3.10
C TRP A 71 25.23 -21.88 -4.08
N LEU A 72 24.77 -20.68 -4.47
CA LEU A 72 23.74 -20.56 -5.51
C LEU A 72 24.21 -21.09 -6.87
N ALA A 73 25.45 -20.79 -7.26
CA ALA A 73 26.03 -21.26 -8.51
C ALA A 73 26.17 -22.79 -8.55
N ASP A 74 26.57 -23.42 -7.45
CA ASP A 74 26.70 -24.88 -7.38
C ASP A 74 25.34 -25.59 -7.38
N LEU A 75 24.29 -24.98 -6.80
CA LEU A 75 22.91 -25.47 -6.95
C LEU A 75 22.41 -25.38 -8.39
N ASP A 76 22.68 -24.27 -9.10
CA ASP A 76 22.25 -24.11 -10.48
C ASP A 76 23.08 -25.04 -11.43
N LYS A 77 24.39 -25.27 -11.17
CA LYS A 77 25.18 -26.32 -11.85
C LYS A 77 24.64 -27.74 -11.60
N ASN A 78 24.16 -28.04 -10.40
CA ASN A 78 23.59 -29.37 -10.10
C ASN A 78 22.23 -29.61 -10.78
N LYS A 79 21.54 -28.57 -11.26
CA LYS A 79 20.38 -28.75 -12.16
C LYS A 79 20.78 -29.23 -13.55
N GLU A 80 21.93 -28.81 -14.06
CA GLU A 80 22.40 -29.16 -15.41
C GLU A 80 22.93 -30.60 -15.50
N LYS A 81 23.21 -31.25 -14.35
CA LYS A 81 23.69 -32.65 -14.28
C LYS A 81 22.59 -33.71 -14.16
N LYS A 82 21.31 -33.35 -14.23
CA LYS A 82 20.22 -34.35 -14.32
C LYS A 82 20.05 -34.73 -15.80
N PRO A 83 20.32 -35.99 -16.21
CA PRO A 83 20.31 -36.36 -17.62
C PRO A 83 18.91 -36.19 -18.21
N GLU A 84 18.85 -35.54 -19.37
CA GLU A 84 17.64 -35.49 -20.18
C GLU A 84 17.24 -36.92 -20.59
N LYS A 85 16.02 -37.34 -20.23
CA LYS A 85 15.19 -38.04 -21.20
C LYS A 85 14.16 -37.05 -21.72
N LYS A 86 14.51 -36.44 -22.85
CA LYS A 86 13.50 -35.97 -23.80
C LYS A 86 12.78 -37.21 -24.31
N ASP A 87 11.46 -37.19 -24.26
CA ASP A 87 10.68 -37.40 -25.48
C ASP A 87 9.59 -36.33 -25.49
N LYS A 88 9.48 -35.62 -26.61
CA LYS A 88 8.37 -34.70 -26.88
C LYS A 88 7.28 -35.51 -27.56
N GLU A 89 6.04 -35.31 -27.16
CA GLU A 89 4.96 -35.15 -28.14
C GLU A 89 3.81 -34.34 -27.54
N ASP A 90 3.30 -33.40 -28.33
CA ASP A 90 2.16 -32.55 -27.99
C ASP A 90 0.86 -33.35 -28.08
N ILE A 91 -0.09 -33.12 -27.17
CA ILE A 91 -1.54 -33.18 -27.47
C ILE A 91 -2.30 -32.30 -26.47
N LYS A 92 -3.20 -31.47 -27.01
CA LYS A 92 -4.19 -30.68 -26.27
C LYS A 92 -5.40 -31.55 -25.91
N GLU A 93 -6.12 -31.08 -24.89
CA GLU A 93 -7.54 -31.33 -24.59
C GLU A 93 -7.93 -32.38 -23.53
N LYS A 94 -8.65 -31.85 -22.54
CA LYS A 94 -9.91 -32.34 -21.93
C LYS A 94 -9.91 -33.47 -20.89
N LYS A 95 -10.37 -33.02 -19.71
CA LYS A 95 -11.43 -33.60 -18.86
C LYS A 95 -11.18 -34.96 -18.18
N ASP A 96 -11.06 -35.03 -16.85
CA ASP A 96 -12.12 -34.87 -15.80
C ASP A 96 -12.57 -36.25 -15.26
N LYS A 97 -12.96 -36.29 -13.97
CA LYS A 97 -13.25 -37.45 -13.08
C LYS A 97 -12.03 -38.32 -12.66
N GLY A 98 -11.89 -38.75 -11.40
CA GLY A 98 -12.65 -38.48 -10.17
C GLY A 98 -13.13 -39.76 -9.45
N SER A 99 -13.36 -39.67 -8.12
CA SER A 99 -13.65 -40.77 -7.15
C SER A 99 -12.46 -41.66 -6.77
N ASP A 100 -12.36 -42.20 -5.54
CA ASP A 100 -13.35 -42.33 -4.44
C ASP A 100 -12.93 -41.56 -3.15
N LYS A 101 -13.80 -40.92 -2.33
CA LYS A 101 -14.98 -41.38 -1.51
C LYS A 101 -14.50 -42.00 -0.18
N GLU A 102 -14.95 -41.62 1.03
CA GLU A 102 -16.29 -41.47 1.66
C GLU A 102 -16.22 -40.48 2.87
N SER A 103 -17.25 -39.95 3.57
CA SER A 103 -18.73 -39.81 3.48
C SER A 103 -19.24 -38.99 4.72
N SER A 104 -20.26 -38.11 4.74
CA SER A 104 -20.95 -37.40 3.63
C SER A 104 -21.50 -35.97 3.93
N PRO A 105 -22.60 -35.70 4.70
CA PRO A 105 -23.46 -34.54 4.36
C PRO A 105 -23.66 -33.49 5.51
N ASP A 106 -24.25 -32.30 5.33
CA ASP A 106 -25.36 -31.89 4.44
C ASP A 106 -25.47 -30.34 4.27
N VAL A 107 -26.41 -29.87 3.42
CA VAL A 107 -26.98 -28.51 3.28
C VAL A 107 -26.26 -27.46 2.39
N GLU A 108 -26.77 -27.37 1.15
CA GLU A 108 -27.12 -26.16 0.36
C GLU A 108 -26.07 -25.07 0.02
N MET A 109 -25.49 -25.19 -1.18
CA MET A 109 -25.69 -24.28 -2.33
C MET A 109 -25.84 -22.76 -2.08
N GLU A 110 -24.79 -21.96 -2.34
CA GLU A 110 -24.99 -20.59 -2.86
C GLU A 110 -23.85 -20.08 -3.78
N GLU A 111 -24.22 -19.09 -4.59
CA GLU A 111 -23.58 -18.50 -5.77
C GLU A 111 -22.04 -18.43 -5.89
N LYS A 112 -21.54 -18.91 -7.03
CA LYS A 112 -20.19 -18.63 -7.56
C LYS A 112 -20.09 -17.18 -8.08
N LYS A 113 -19.98 -16.21 -7.18
CA LYS A 113 -19.71 -14.80 -7.54
C LYS A 113 -18.41 -14.66 -8.32
N GLU A 114 -18.51 -14.11 -9.52
CA GLU A 114 -17.35 -13.65 -10.28
C GLU A 114 -16.56 -12.62 -9.46
N LYS A 115 -15.26 -12.86 -9.25
CA LYS A 115 -14.37 -11.84 -8.69
C LYS A 115 -14.14 -10.75 -9.72
N LYS A 116 -15.05 -9.76 -9.76
CA LYS A 116 -14.76 -8.48 -10.42
C LYS A 116 -13.49 -7.91 -9.80
N GLU A 117 -12.47 -7.66 -10.61
CA GLU A 117 -11.27 -6.98 -10.15
C GLU A 117 -11.65 -5.56 -9.73
N LEU A 118 -11.39 -5.23 -8.48
CA LEU A 118 -11.84 -4.00 -7.86
C LEU A 118 -10.77 -2.90 -8.02
N PRO A 119 -11.16 -1.62 -8.14
CA PRO A 119 -10.24 -0.53 -8.44
C PRO A 119 -9.08 -0.42 -7.42
N PRO A 120 -7.88 0.02 -7.84
CA PRO A 120 -6.75 0.18 -6.93
C PRO A 120 -7.04 1.20 -5.83
N ASP A 121 -6.49 0.99 -4.64
CA ASP A 121 -6.70 1.81 -3.44
C ASP A 121 -5.73 3.00 -3.32
N THR A 122 -4.82 3.14 -4.28
CA THR A 122 -3.75 4.14 -4.33
C THR A 122 -3.93 5.06 -5.51
N VAL A 123 -3.74 6.36 -5.28
CA VAL A 123 -3.83 7.40 -6.31
C VAL A 123 -2.60 7.31 -7.23
N PRO A 124 -2.78 7.21 -8.56
CA PRO A 124 -1.67 7.24 -9.51
C PRO A 124 -1.05 8.65 -9.60
N GLY A 125 0.20 8.74 -10.07
CA GLY A 125 0.86 10.02 -10.39
C GLY A 125 1.56 10.76 -9.23
N LEU A 126 1.43 10.30 -7.98
CA LEU A 126 2.10 10.93 -6.84
C LEU A 126 3.65 10.82 -6.93
N GLY A 127 4.36 11.95 -6.85
CA GLY A 127 5.81 12.02 -7.06
C GLY A 127 6.56 12.95 -6.09
N PHE A 128 7.90 12.96 -6.19
CA PHE A 128 8.79 13.77 -5.33
C PHE A 128 10.11 14.15 -6.01
N LYS A 129 10.18 14.04 -7.34
CA LYS A 129 11.43 14.15 -8.11
C LYS A 129 12.04 15.55 -8.02
N ASP A 130 11.19 16.56 -8.25
CA ASP A 130 11.52 17.97 -8.30
C ASP A 130 10.46 18.78 -7.55
N LYS A 131 10.75 20.04 -7.23
CA LYS A 131 9.83 20.96 -6.52
C LYS A 131 8.42 20.99 -7.16
N ASP A 132 8.34 21.23 -8.46
CA ASP A 132 7.06 21.33 -9.19
C ASP A 132 6.27 20.01 -9.13
N THR A 133 6.97 18.87 -9.08
CA THR A 133 6.33 17.55 -8.91
C THR A 133 5.78 17.38 -7.50
N ALA A 134 6.45 17.91 -6.47
CA ALA A 134 5.97 17.87 -5.10
C ALA A 134 4.74 18.78 -4.90
N GLU A 135 4.76 19.99 -5.48
CA GLU A 135 3.61 20.91 -5.47
C GLU A 135 2.41 20.33 -6.25
N GLY A 136 2.64 19.76 -7.45
CA GLY A 136 1.61 19.02 -8.18
C GLY A 136 1.06 17.83 -7.40
N THR A 137 1.90 17.12 -6.65
CA THR A 137 1.48 16.00 -5.79
C THR A 137 0.64 16.47 -4.61
N LEU A 138 0.93 17.63 -4.00
CA LEU A 138 0.06 18.21 -2.97
C LEU A 138 -1.29 18.64 -3.55
N LYS A 139 -1.30 19.20 -4.77
CA LYS A 139 -2.53 19.58 -5.48
C LYS A 139 -3.43 18.37 -5.80
N GLU A 140 -2.86 17.24 -6.22
CA GLU A 140 -3.60 15.99 -6.44
C GLU A 140 -4.07 15.30 -5.14
N LEU A 141 -3.53 15.72 -3.99
CA LEU A 141 -3.99 15.30 -2.66
C LEU A 141 -5.04 16.24 -2.07
N GLU A 142 -5.21 17.45 -2.61
CA GLU A 142 -6.17 18.45 -2.13
C GLU A 142 -7.62 17.91 -2.19
N GLY A 143 -8.43 18.20 -1.17
CA GLY A 143 -9.80 17.71 -1.05
C GLY A 143 -9.98 16.22 -0.74
N ARG A 144 -8.90 15.41 -0.76
CA ARG A 144 -8.95 14.00 -0.31
C ARG A 144 -9.09 13.87 1.21
N ASP A 145 -9.23 12.63 1.67
CA ASP A 145 -9.28 12.28 3.10
C ASP A 145 -8.02 12.77 3.85
N PRO A 146 -8.15 13.54 4.95
CA PRO A 146 -7.00 14.10 5.67
C PRO A 146 -5.98 13.05 6.15
N ASP A 147 -6.44 11.90 6.63
CA ASP A 147 -5.55 10.82 7.07
C ASP A 147 -4.84 10.16 5.88
N TYR A 148 -5.51 10.07 4.72
CA TYR A 148 -4.86 9.65 3.48
C TYR A 148 -3.81 10.64 2.98
N GLN A 149 -4.08 11.95 3.02
CA GLN A 149 -3.10 12.98 2.68
C GLN A 149 -1.83 12.82 3.55
N LYS A 150 -2.02 12.75 4.88
CA LYS A 150 -0.92 12.57 5.84
C LYS A 150 -0.15 11.27 5.61
N LEU A 151 -0.83 10.16 5.31
CA LEU A 151 -0.21 8.87 5.01
C LEU A 151 0.57 8.90 3.69
N ALA A 152 0.00 9.47 2.62
CA ALA A 152 0.62 9.57 1.31
C ALA A 152 1.90 10.41 1.37
N VAL A 153 1.85 11.60 2.00
CA VAL A 153 2.99 12.50 2.18
C VAL A 153 4.09 11.86 3.02
N LYS A 154 3.76 11.24 4.17
CA LYS A 154 4.74 10.48 4.97
C LYS A 154 5.39 9.35 4.16
N GLY A 155 4.62 8.64 3.34
CA GLY A 155 5.12 7.60 2.44
C GLY A 155 6.07 8.13 1.35
N LEU A 156 5.79 9.33 0.82
CA LEU A 156 6.66 10.02 -0.14
C LEU A 156 7.96 10.47 0.51
N ILE A 157 7.93 11.12 1.68
CA ILE A 157 9.13 11.50 2.45
C ILE A 157 10.00 10.27 2.74
N GLY A 158 9.39 9.15 3.17
CA GLY A 158 10.11 7.90 3.43
C GLY A 158 10.74 7.26 2.18
N ARG A 159 10.12 7.42 1.00
CA ARG A 159 10.74 7.04 -0.29
C ARG A 159 11.87 8.00 -0.65
N ALA A 160 11.67 9.30 -0.56
CA ALA A 160 12.64 10.34 -0.86
C ALA A 160 13.92 10.20 -0.02
N LYS A 161 13.80 10.00 1.30
CA LYS A 161 14.94 9.77 2.20
C LYS A 161 15.76 8.51 1.84
N ARG A 162 15.14 7.47 1.27
CA ARG A 162 15.86 6.29 0.71
C ARG A 162 16.54 6.58 -0.63
N VAL A 163 15.96 7.42 -1.48
CA VAL A 163 16.60 7.84 -2.74
C VAL A 163 17.82 8.71 -2.46
N LEU A 164 17.76 9.61 -1.47
CA LEU A 164 18.90 10.43 -1.02
C LEU A 164 20.11 9.56 -0.61
N THR A 165 19.91 8.41 0.05
CA THR A 165 21.03 7.54 0.45
C THR A 165 21.75 6.84 -0.71
N CYS A 166 21.14 6.79 -1.90
CA CYS A 166 21.67 6.06 -3.06
C CYS A 166 22.04 6.98 -4.25
N THR A 167 21.68 8.25 -4.20
CA THR A 167 21.91 9.22 -5.28
C THR A 167 23.24 9.94 -5.07
N ARG A 168 24.03 10.08 -6.14
CA ARG A 168 25.32 10.80 -6.13
C ARG A 168 25.29 12.14 -6.86
N ASP A 169 24.22 12.41 -7.62
CA ASP A 169 24.08 13.64 -8.42
C ASP A 169 23.61 14.81 -7.53
N GLU A 170 24.45 15.83 -7.37
CA GLU A 170 24.19 16.97 -6.46
C GLU A 170 22.90 17.73 -6.80
N THR A 171 22.62 17.97 -8.08
CA THR A 171 21.38 18.63 -8.54
C THR A 171 20.13 17.86 -8.11
N LYS A 172 20.13 16.52 -8.27
CA LYS A 172 18.99 15.68 -7.85
C LYS A 172 18.88 15.65 -6.33
N LEU A 173 20.00 15.70 -5.60
CA LEU A 173 20.00 15.81 -4.15
C LEU A 173 19.39 17.13 -3.65
N SER A 174 19.57 18.26 -4.35
CA SER A 174 18.88 19.54 -4.02
C SER A 174 17.39 19.41 -4.29
N ASN A 175 16.99 19.02 -5.50
CA ASN A 175 15.60 18.91 -5.93
C ASN A 175 14.78 17.99 -4.99
N ILE A 176 15.34 16.86 -4.56
CA ILE A 176 14.69 15.94 -3.62
C ILE A 176 14.63 16.51 -2.19
N LYS A 177 15.65 17.27 -1.74
CA LYS A 177 15.60 17.95 -0.44
C LYS A 177 14.53 19.03 -0.42
N GLU A 178 14.42 19.84 -1.47
CA GLU A 178 13.39 20.87 -1.61
C GLU A 178 11.99 20.25 -1.63
N ALA A 179 11.79 19.15 -2.38
CA ALA A 179 10.56 18.38 -2.36
C ALA A 179 10.22 17.83 -0.96
N ILE A 180 11.21 17.35 -0.20
CA ILE A 180 11.02 16.93 1.20
C ILE A 180 10.61 18.11 2.08
N SER A 181 11.26 19.27 1.96
CA SER A 181 10.92 20.46 2.77
C SER A 181 9.50 20.97 2.52
N ILE A 182 9.01 20.88 1.28
CA ILE A 182 7.61 21.19 0.93
C ILE A 182 6.65 20.24 1.62
N PHE A 183 6.97 18.94 1.62
CA PHE A 183 6.17 17.92 2.31
C PHE A 183 6.24 17.99 3.84
N GLU A 184 7.39 18.32 4.41
CA GLU A 184 7.55 18.51 5.85
C GLU A 184 6.77 19.75 6.31
N LYS A 185 6.87 20.88 5.58
CA LYS A 185 6.01 22.05 5.83
C LYS A 185 4.53 21.71 5.75
N PHE A 186 4.08 20.96 4.73
CA PHE A 186 2.68 20.52 4.64
C PHE A 186 2.24 19.70 5.86
N LEU A 187 3.11 18.85 6.43
CA LEU A 187 2.79 18.08 7.63
C LEU A 187 2.74 18.93 8.90
N ASP A 188 3.61 19.94 9.02
CA ASP A 188 3.59 20.90 10.13
C ASP A 188 2.34 21.81 10.06
N ASP A 189 2.00 22.29 8.86
CA ASP A 189 0.75 23.00 8.55
C ASP A 189 -0.47 22.09 8.85
N PHE A 190 -0.41 20.80 8.50
CA PHE A 190 -1.48 19.83 8.76
C PHE A 190 -1.77 19.62 10.25
N ASP A 191 -0.71 19.47 11.06
CA ASP A 191 -0.84 19.22 12.49
C ASP A 191 -1.15 20.51 13.28
N SER A 192 -0.63 21.67 12.87
CA SER A 192 -0.96 22.98 13.49
C SER A 192 -2.40 23.42 13.22
N MET A 193 -2.90 23.28 11.97
CA MET A 193 -4.31 23.52 11.63
C MET A 193 -5.25 22.39 12.05
N HIS A 194 -4.73 21.33 12.69
CA HIS A 194 -5.50 20.20 13.20
C HIS A 194 -6.41 19.52 12.14
N LEU A 195 -5.96 19.42 10.88
CA LEU A 195 -6.79 18.93 9.77
C LEU A 195 -7.29 17.49 9.97
N SER A 196 -6.60 16.68 10.79
CA SER A 196 -7.09 15.36 11.23
C SER A 196 -8.46 15.41 11.92
N LYS A 197 -8.77 16.48 12.67
CA LYS A 197 -10.08 16.64 13.34
C LYS A 197 -11.22 16.93 12.36
N GLN A 198 -10.91 17.25 11.11
CA GLN A 198 -11.90 17.49 10.04
C GLN A 198 -12.23 16.20 9.28
N ASN A 199 -11.64 15.05 9.63
CA ASN A 199 -11.96 13.79 8.96
C ASN A 199 -13.38 13.33 9.31
N ASN A 200 -14.18 13.08 8.28
CA ASN A 200 -15.55 12.61 8.39
C ASN A 200 -15.59 11.13 7.98
N PRO A 201 -15.80 10.17 8.91
CA PRO A 201 -15.73 8.74 8.61
C PRO A 201 -16.80 8.30 7.61
N TYR A 202 -16.51 7.25 6.83
CA TYR A 202 -17.49 6.66 5.92
C TYR A 202 -18.50 5.81 6.69
N LEU A 203 -19.79 6.02 6.42
CA LEU A 203 -20.84 5.11 6.87
C LEU A 203 -20.72 3.76 6.14
N SER A 204 -21.10 2.67 6.82
CA SER A 204 -21.09 1.34 6.20
C SER A 204 -22.13 1.27 5.08
N LEU A 205 -21.85 0.47 4.04
CA LEU A 205 -22.75 0.33 2.89
C LEU A 205 -24.16 -0.15 3.28
N GLY A 206 -24.28 -0.95 4.35
CA GLY A 206 -25.57 -1.35 4.92
C GLY A 206 -26.37 -0.15 5.45
N ILE A 207 -25.74 0.73 6.25
CA ILE A 207 -26.40 1.95 6.76
C ILE A 207 -26.81 2.86 5.59
N VAL A 208 -25.93 3.05 4.60
CA VAL A 208 -26.21 3.88 3.43
C VAL A 208 -27.42 3.38 2.64
N ARG A 209 -27.53 2.07 2.39
CA ARG A 209 -28.69 1.45 1.71
C ARG A 209 -29.97 1.52 2.52
N THR A 210 -29.89 1.40 3.85
CA THR A 210 -31.06 1.57 4.71
C THR A 210 -31.53 3.02 4.71
N ALA A 211 -30.62 3.99 4.75
CA ALA A 211 -30.94 5.41 4.62
C ALA A 211 -31.60 5.74 3.27
N GLU A 212 -31.05 5.24 2.16
CA GLU A 212 -31.63 5.36 0.81
C GLU A 212 -33.09 4.87 0.77
N LYS A 213 -33.36 3.68 1.33
CA LYS A 213 -34.72 3.11 1.41
C LYS A 213 -35.68 3.93 2.29
N MET A 214 -35.18 4.56 3.35
CA MET A 214 -36.00 5.40 4.24
C MET A 214 -36.26 6.80 3.66
N SER A 215 -35.34 7.33 2.84
CA SER A 215 -35.48 8.66 2.22
C SER A 215 -36.30 8.66 0.93
N GLY A 216 -36.48 7.52 0.26
CA GLY A 216 -37.40 7.39 -0.88
C GLY A 216 -37.09 8.37 -2.02
N GLU A 217 -38.01 9.31 -2.27
CA GLU A 217 -37.91 10.30 -3.36
C GLU A 217 -37.02 11.51 -3.03
N ASP A 218 -36.72 11.78 -1.76
CA ASP A 218 -35.86 12.91 -1.33
C ASP A 218 -34.37 12.71 -1.69
N VAL A 219 -34.00 11.55 -2.25
CA VAL A 219 -32.62 11.24 -2.64
C VAL A 219 -32.28 11.88 -3.99
N THR A 220 -31.35 12.83 -3.97
CA THR A 220 -30.85 13.49 -5.19
C THR A 220 -30.13 12.52 -6.12
N GLU A 221 -30.16 12.78 -7.43
CA GLU A 221 -29.44 11.95 -8.44
C GLU A 221 -27.94 11.82 -8.13
N HIS A 222 -27.31 12.86 -7.61
CA HIS A 222 -25.91 12.82 -7.17
C HIS A 222 -25.68 11.85 -6.00
N GLN A 223 -26.62 11.75 -5.06
CA GLN A 223 -26.57 10.74 -3.99
C GLN A 223 -26.77 9.33 -4.56
N LYS A 224 -27.71 9.12 -5.48
CA LYS A 224 -27.90 7.81 -6.15
C LYS A 224 -26.64 7.39 -6.90
N ALA A 225 -26.01 8.30 -7.65
CA ALA A 225 -24.75 8.06 -8.35
C ALA A 225 -23.60 7.70 -7.38
N PHE A 226 -23.47 8.40 -6.25
CA PHE A 226 -22.51 8.05 -5.20
C PHE A 226 -22.80 6.67 -4.59
N ILE A 227 -24.06 6.32 -4.32
CA ILE A 227 -24.45 5.03 -3.73
C ILE A 227 -24.18 3.88 -4.72
N ALA A 228 -24.38 4.10 -6.01
CA ALA A 228 -24.02 3.16 -7.07
C ALA A 228 -22.49 2.96 -7.13
N ALA A 229 -21.70 4.04 -7.12
CA ALA A 229 -20.24 3.98 -7.08
C ALA A 229 -19.71 3.30 -5.80
N TYR A 230 -20.31 3.59 -4.64
CA TYR A 230 -19.92 2.97 -3.36
C TYR A 230 -20.33 1.49 -3.27
N SER A 231 -21.46 1.13 -3.90
CA SER A 231 -21.87 -0.26 -4.08
C SER A 231 -20.95 -1.04 -5.01
N SER A 232 -20.43 -0.42 -6.08
CA SER A 232 -19.53 -1.10 -7.03
C SER A 232 -18.19 -1.48 -6.40
N VAL A 233 -17.73 -0.71 -5.41
CA VAL A 233 -16.53 -1.02 -4.60
C VAL A 233 -16.83 -1.83 -3.33
N ASN A 234 -18.03 -2.42 -3.19
CA ASN A 234 -18.47 -3.19 -2.02
C ASN A 234 -18.37 -2.44 -0.67
N GLY A 235 -18.45 -1.10 -0.68
CA GLY A 235 -18.28 -0.29 0.52
C GLY A 235 -16.81 -0.02 0.91
N GLU A 236 -15.83 -0.47 0.13
CA GLU A 236 -14.41 -0.16 0.38
C GLU A 236 -14.07 1.28 -0.04
N TYR A 237 -14.33 2.24 0.85
CA TYR A 237 -14.15 3.68 0.57
C TYR A 237 -12.76 4.05 0.03
N LYS A 238 -11.70 3.30 0.38
CA LYS A 238 -10.34 3.51 -0.12
C LYS A 238 -10.23 3.38 -1.64
N ARG A 239 -11.10 2.60 -2.27
CA ARG A 239 -11.14 2.39 -3.73
C ARG A 239 -11.89 3.50 -4.47
N LEU A 240 -12.68 4.33 -3.78
CA LEU A 240 -13.29 5.54 -4.38
C LEU A 240 -12.23 6.56 -4.84
N ARG A 241 -10.98 6.44 -4.38
CA ARG A 241 -9.83 7.24 -4.82
C ARG A 241 -9.45 7.07 -6.29
N THR A 242 -9.96 6.04 -6.95
CA THR A 242 -9.68 5.72 -8.36
C THR A 242 -10.95 5.55 -9.19
N VAL A 243 -12.14 5.67 -8.60
CA VAL A 243 -13.42 5.75 -9.32
C VAL A 243 -13.71 7.22 -9.63
N GLN A 244 -13.73 7.59 -10.90
CA GLN A 244 -14.07 8.94 -11.36
C GLN A 244 -15.58 9.19 -11.32
N GLU A 245 -15.93 10.46 -11.09
CA GLU A 245 -17.26 11.02 -11.29
C GLU A 245 -17.51 11.26 -12.79
N THR A 246 -18.75 11.05 -13.23
CA THR A 246 -19.17 11.19 -14.63
C THR A 246 -19.16 12.61 -15.18
N GLU A 247 -19.27 13.62 -14.30
CA GLU A 247 -19.44 15.03 -14.69
C GLU A 247 -18.23 15.91 -14.39
N GLY A 248 -17.50 15.64 -13.29
CA GLY A 248 -16.43 16.53 -12.81
C GLY A 248 -14.99 16.07 -13.10
N GLY A 249 -14.77 14.86 -13.61
CA GLY A 249 -13.43 14.27 -13.84
C GLY A 249 -12.62 13.96 -12.56
N LYS A 250 -13.11 14.40 -11.39
CA LYS A 250 -12.57 14.13 -10.06
C LYS A 250 -12.99 12.75 -9.58
N THR A 251 -12.33 12.25 -8.53
CA THR A 251 -12.67 10.96 -7.92
C THR A 251 -13.68 11.10 -6.79
N TRP A 252 -14.51 10.09 -6.58
CA TRP A 252 -15.66 10.16 -5.65
C TRP A 252 -15.28 10.44 -4.19
N ASP A 253 -14.05 10.11 -3.77
CA ASP A 253 -13.52 10.47 -2.45
C ASP A 253 -13.41 12.00 -2.25
N ILE A 254 -12.95 12.73 -3.27
CA ILE A 254 -12.83 14.20 -3.25
C ILE A 254 -14.22 14.83 -3.27
N VAL A 255 -15.07 14.40 -4.21
CA VAL A 255 -16.43 14.93 -4.41
C VAL A 255 -17.23 14.86 -3.11
N ARG A 256 -17.24 13.66 -2.49
CA ARG A 256 -17.89 13.42 -1.20
C ARG A 256 -17.31 14.32 -0.11
N ASN A 257 -15.98 14.38 0.05
CA ASN A 257 -15.36 15.18 1.13
C ASN A 257 -15.63 16.67 1.01
N VAL A 258 -15.51 17.24 -0.19
CA VAL A 258 -15.84 18.65 -0.45
C VAL A 258 -17.31 18.93 -0.10
N LYS A 259 -18.23 18.04 -0.47
CA LYS A 259 -19.66 18.19 -0.13
C LYS A 259 -19.91 18.08 1.38
N THR A 260 -19.26 17.15 2.08
CA THR A 260 -19.37 17.02 3.54
C THR A 260 -18.83 18.25 4.26
N LEU A 261 -17.69 18.81 3.82
CA LEU A 261 -17.13 20.04 4.38
C LEU A 261 -18.09 21.23 4.20
N MET A 262 -18.66 21.42 2.99
CA MET A 262 -19.67 22.45 2.74
C MET A 262 -20.90 22.29 3.67
N LEU A 263 -21.42 21.07 3.82
CA LEU A 263 -22.55 20.80 4.71
C LEU A 263 -22.23 21.11 6.17
N GLY A 264 -21.03 20.74 6.65
CA GLY A 264 -20.55 21.08 7.99
C GLY A 264 -20.47 22.59 8.22
N MET A 265 -19.92 23.34 7.25
CA MET A 265 -19.89 24.81 7.30
C MET A 265 -21.30 25.43 7.34
N HIS A 266 -22.25 24.90 6.57
CA HIS A 266 -23.64 25.36 6.58
C HIS A 266 -24.39 25.03 7.87
N MET A 267 -24.09 23.90 8.53
CA MET A 267 -24.65 23.57 9.84
C MET A 267 -24.05 24.48 10.93
N GLN A 268 -22.73 24.69 10.92
CA GLN A 268 -22.06 25.57 11.87
C GLN A 268 -22.55 27.02 11.76
N ARG A 269 -22.75 27.53 10.53
CA ARG A 269 -23.31 28.86 10.30
C ARG A 269 -24.72 28.99 10.86
N ARG A 270 -25.62 28.04 10.55
CA ARG A 270 -26.99 28.04 11.10
C ARG A 270 -27.02 27.94 12.62
N SER A 271 -26.08 27.21 13.24
CA SER A 271 -25.95 27.15 14.69
C SER A 271 -25.51 28.49 15.31
N MET A 272 -24.71 29.29 14.60
CA MET A 272 -24.33 30.64 15.05
C MET A 272 -25.47 31.64 14.84
N GLU A 273 -26.15 31.58 13.69
CA GLU A 273 -27.30 32.45 13.36
C GLU A 273 -28.46 32.25 14.35
N GLY A 274 -28.89 31.00 14.59
CA GLY A 274 -29.94 30.70 15.58
C GLY A 274 -29.55 31.01 17.03
N SER A 275 -28.25 31.00 17.35
CA SER A 275 -27.76 31.47 18.66
C SER A 275 -27.76 32.99 18.79
N SER A 276 -27.84 33.75 17.68
CA SER A 276 -27.95 35.22 17.69
C SER A 276 -29.41 35.68 17.82
N GLU A 277 -30.36 34.99 17.19
CA GLU A 277 -31.80 35.25 17.38
C GLU A 277 -32.24 34.99 18.82
N ALA A 278 -31.70 33.94 19.46
CA ALA A 278 -31.93 33.64 20.87
C ALA A 278 -31.48 34.75 21.85
N SER A 279 -30.60 35.66 21.43
CA SER A 279 -30.21 36.84 22.21
C SER A 279 -31.12 38.06 22.02
N TYR A 280 -31.97 38.10 20.97
CA TYR A 280 -32.85 39.23 20.69
C TYR A 280 -34.26 39.11 21.28
N CYS A 281 -34.66 37.92 21.77
CA CYS A 281 -35.94 37.71 22.47
C CYS A 281 -35.87 37.91 24.01
N LYS A 282 -35.01 38.83 24.48
CA LYS A 282 -34.92 39.23 25.90
C LYS A 282 -34.82 40.77 26.06
N LEU A 283 -35.84 41.46 25.56
CA LEU A 283 -36.22 42.83 25.92
C LEU A 283 -37.76 42.91 25.99
#